data_AF-A0A6I2WIR8-F1
#
_entry.id   AF-A0A6I2WIR8-F1
#
_cell.length_a   1.000
_cell.length_b   1.000
_cell.length_c   1.000
_cell.angle_alpha   90.00
_cell.angle_beta   90.00
_cell.angle_gamma   90.00
#
_symmetry.space_group_name_H-M   'P 1'
#
loop_
_entity.id
_entity.type
_entity.pdbx_description
1 polymer ?
#
loop_
_entity_poly.entity_id
_entity_poly.type
_entity_poly.pdbx_seq_one_letter_code
_entity_poly.pdbx_strand_id
1 'polypeptide(L)'
;MQTYKRLPVAFVKGDGVQLWDTEGRRYLDFLSGIAVVSLGHSHPAVARSISEQASMLCHVSNLYYNDIQPRLAAKIDSLIGGGGRLFFSNSGAEAVECAVKLARRYGQSHGGPKRYEIVSAYGSFHGRTLAALAATGQPTKHEAFQPLPSGFRYVEYGDIDALTAVLDQKVAAVLIESIQGEGGVIVPPRGYLEAVRTLCDEREVLLIIDEVQTGLGRTGEWFGFQESGIRPDIVTLAKALGNGMPIGACWARAEVA
;
A
#
# COMPACT_ATOMS: atom_id res chain seq x y z
N MET A 1 23.42 5.43 12.12
CA MET A 1 22.49 6.29 11.35
C MET A 1 21.29 6.64 12.22
N GLN A 2 21.04 7.91 12.48
CA GLN A 2 19.85 8.36 13.21
C GLN A 2 18.75 8.73 12.20
N THR A 3 17.84 7.80 11.93
CA THR A 3 16.80 7.95 10.89
C THR A 3 15.42 8.36 11.45
N TYR A 4 15.29 8.44 12.78
CA TYR A 4 14.05 8.82 13.47
C TYR A 4 14.35 9.72 14.65
N LYS A 5 13.51 10.74 14.87
CA LYS A 5 13.46 11.50 16.12
C LYS A 5 12.57 10.73 17.10
N ARG A 6 13.17 9.86 17.92
CA ARG A 6 12.44 9.05 18.92
C ARG A 6 11.95 9.93 20.07
N LEU A 7 10.74 9.67 20.55
CA LEU A 7 10.25 10.20 21.83
C LEU A 7 10.96 9.47 22.99
N PRO A 8 11.17 10.12 24.15
CA PRO A 8 11.84 9.51 25.30
C PRO A 8 10.90 8.58 26.07
N VAL A 9 10.40 7.54 25.41
CA VAL A 9 9.52 6.51 25.98
C VAL A 9 9.91 5.15 25.42
N ALA A 10 9.95 4.12 26.28
CA ALA A 10 10.30 2.76 25.91
C ALA A 10 9.16 1.82 26.33
N PHE A 11 8.34 1.37 25.38
CA PHE A 11 7.25 0.44 25.63
C PHE A 11 7.74 -1.00 25.75
N VAL A 12 7.26 -1.73 26.75
CA VAL A 12 7.66 -3.12 27.06
C VAL A 12 6.49 -4.11 27.09
N LYS A 13 5.25 -3.62 27.13
CA LYS A 13 4.05 -4.44 27.07
C LYS A 13 2.96 -3.71 26.29
N GLY A 14 2.20 -4.47 25.50
CA GLY A 14 0.96 -4.00 24.88
C GLY A 14 -0.16 -5.02 25.06
N ASP A 15 -1.39 -4.54 25.26
CA ASP A 15 -2.60 -5.35 25.42
C ASP A 15 -3.81 -4.55 24.92
N GLY A 16 -4.43 -5.03 23.84
CA GLY A 16 -5.50 -4.33 23.16
C GLY A 16 -5.07 -2.92 22.73
N VAL A 17 -5.74 -1.90 23.25
CA VAL A 17 -5.44 -0.49 22.93
C VAL A 17 -4.45 0.16 23.91
N GLN A 18 -3.82 -0.62 24.79
CA GLN A 18 -2.99 -0.09 25.86
C GLN A 18 -1.53 -0.49 25.71
N LEU A 19 -0.64 0.41 26.14
CA LEU A 19 0.80 0.21 26.19
C LEU A 19 1.31 0.50 27.61
N TRP A 20 2.37 -0.19 28.03
CA TRP A 20 3.10 0.09 29.27
C TRP A 20 4.57 0.31 28.96
N ASP A 21 5.15 1.34 29.57
CA ASP A 21 6.58 1.62 29.47
C ASP A 21 7.41 0.87 30.52
N THR A 22 8.73 1.04 30.47
CA THR A 22 9.70 0.47 31.42
C THR A 22 9.48 0.89 32.87
N GLU A 23 8.78 2.00 33.12
CA GLU A 23 8.45 2.50 34.47
C GLU A 23 7.07 2.01 34.93
N GLY A 24 6.38 1.21 34.11
CA GLY A 24 5.04 0.71 34.39
C GLY A 24 3.92 1.72 34.12
N ARG A 25 4.23 2.89 33.56
CA ARG A 25 3.21 3.87 33.19
C ARG A 25 2.40 3.34 32.01
N ARG A 26 1.09 3.53 32.11
CA ARG A 26 0.09 3.05 31.15
C ARG A 26 -0.31 4.16 30.18
N TYR A 27 -0.43 3.81 28.91
CA TYR A 27 -0.77 4.69 27.80
C TYR A 27 -1.94 4.10 27.03
N LEU A 28 -2.80 4.97 26.53
CA LEU A 28 -3.81 4.63 25.53
C LEU A 28 -3.22 4.90 24.14
N ASP A 29 -3.15 3.89 23.29
CA ASP A 29 -2.49 3.97 21.99
C ASP A 29 -3.47 4.38 20.88
N PHE A 30 -3.37 5.64 20.45
CA PHE A 30 -4.11 6.20 19.33
C PHE A 30 -3.28 6.25 18.02
N LEU A 31 -2.01 5.83 18.07
CA LEU A 31 -1.15 5.75 16.89
C LEU A 31 -1.24 4.37 16.23
N SER A 32 -1.43 3.32 17.04
CA SER A 32 -1.51 1.92 16.60
C SER A 32 -0.33 1.50 15.72
N GLY A 33 0.88 1.97 16.06
CA GLY A 33 2.08 1.73 15.26
C GLY A 33 2.00 2.31 13.84
N ILE A 34 1.35 3.47 13.67
CA ILE A 34 1.05 4.08 12.37
C ILE A 34 0.09 3.19 11.57
N ALA A 35 -1.09 2.95 12.16
CA ALA A 35 -2.17 2.12 11.61
C ALA A 35 -1.80 0.64 11.32
N VAL A 36 -0.75 0.12 11.94
CA VAL A 36 -0.31 -1.29 11.80
C VAL A 36 -1.12 -2.24 12.67
N VAL A 37 -1.32 -1.87 13.94
CA VAL A 37 -1.88 -2.78 14.95
C VAL A 37 -3.41 -2.59 15.04
N SER A 38 -4.11 -2.88 13.94
CA SER A 38 -5.56 -2.64 13.79
C SER A 38 -6.45 -3.47 14.72
N LEU A 39 -5.99 -4.65 15.15
CA LEU A 39 -6.71 -5.52 16.10
C LEU A 39 -6.25 -5.30 17.55
N GLY A 40 -5.40 -4.32 17.80
CA GLY A 40 -4.77 -4.10 19.10
C GLY A 40 -3.56 -4.99 19.35
N HIS A 41 -2.77 -4.59 20.35
CA HIS A 41 -1.54 -5.23 20.77
C HIS A 41 -1.82 -6.60 21.39
N SER A 42 -0.95 -7.57 21.10
CA SER A 42 -1.01 -8.93 21.66
C SER A 42 -2.37 -9.63 21.48
N HIS A 43 -3.07 -9.34 20.38
CA HIS A 43 -4.39 -9.92 20.11
C HIS A 43 -4.34 -11.47 20.20
N PRO A 44 -5.15 -12.12 21.06
CA PRO A 44 -4.97 -13.55 21.36
C PRO A 44 -5.03 -14.47 20.14
N ALA A 45 -5.88 -14.16 19.15
CA ALA A 45 -5.94 -14.95 17.93
C ALA A 45 -4.67 -14.82 17.08
N VAL A 46 -4.10 -13.61 17.00
CA VAL A 46 -2.86 -13.36 16.22
C VAL A 46 -1.68 -14.05 16.90
N ALA A 47 -1.55 -13.89 18.22
CA ALA A 47 -0.49 -14.54 18.99
C ALA A 47 -0.53 -16.07 18.86
N ARG A 48 -1.71 -16.68 18.97
CA ARG A 48 -1.87 -18.13 18.76
C ARG A 48 -1.49 -18.56 17.35
N SER A 49 -2.02 -17.91 16.32
CA SER A 49 -1.71 -18.26 14.92
C SER A 49 -0.22 -18.16 14.59
N ILE A 50 0.47 -17.13 15.11
CA ILE A 50 1.92 -17.02 14.96
C ILE A 50 2.63 -18.18 15.67
N SER A 51 2.29 -18.45 16.94
CA SER A 51 2.94 -19.49 17.74
C SER A 51 2.75 -20.89 17.16
N GLU A 52 1.54 -21.21 16.71
CA GLU A 52 1.20 -22.50 16.09
C GLU A 52 1.95 -22.68 14.77
N GLN A 53 1.87 -21.70 13.87
CA GLN A 53 2.54 -21.78 12.57
C GLN A 53 4.06 -21.81 12.71
N ALA A 54 4.63 -21.05 13.65
CA ALA A 54 6.07 -21.03 13.90
C ALA A 54 6.60 -22.39 14.40
N SER A 55 5.75 -23.15 15.10
CA SER A 55 6.07 -24.50 15.58
C SER A 55 5.84 -25.59 14.51
N MET A 56 5.30 -25.22 13.35
CA MET A 56 4.94 -26.14 12.26
C MET A 56 5.79 -25.91 11.01
N LEU A 57 5.72 -24.71 10.41
CA LEU A 57 6.42 -24.37 9.17
C LEU A 57 6.51 -22.85 8.98
N CYS A 58 7.72 -22.28 9.10
CA CYS A 58 7.93 -20.84 8.89
C CYS A 58 8.23 -20.47 7.44
N HIS A 59 9.04 -21.26 6.74
CA HIS A 59 9.58 -20.85 5.44
C HIS A 59 9.99 -22.05 4.58
N VAL A 60 9.57 -22.03 3.31
CA VAL A 60 9.97 -23.01 2.29
C VAL A 60 10.37 -22.35 0.97
N SER A 61 10.70 -21.06 0.96
CA SER A 61 10.88 -20.24 -0.26
C SER A 61 9.64 -20.22 -1.16
N ASN A 62 9.74 -19.58 -2.33
CA ASN A 62 8.70 -19.61 -3.36
C ASN A 62 8.83 -20.81 -4.33
N LEU A 63 9.81 -21.70 -4.11
CA LEU A 63 9.99 -22.89 -4.94
C LEU A 63 9.00 -24.01 -4.62
N TYR A 64 8.42 -24.00 -3.42
CA TYR A 64 7.49 -25.01 -2.95
C TYR A 64 6.16 -24.38 -2.55
N TYR A 65 5.09 -25.16 -2.68
CA TYR A 65 3.78 -24.76 -2.18
C TYR A 65 3.71 -24.86 -0.66
N ASN A 66 2.88 -24.00 -0.09
CA ASN A 66 2.33 -24.15 1.26
C ASN A 66 0.81 -23.95 1.16
N ASP A 67 0.06 -24.43 2.14
CA ASP A 67 -1.39 -24.40 2.15
C ASP A 67 -1.96 -23.05 2.64
N ILE A 68 -1.21 -22.28 3.43
CA ILE A 68 -1.67 -21.01 4.02
C ILE A 68 -1.71 -19.87 3.00
N GLN A 69 -0.66 -19.71 2.20
CA GLN A 69 -0.54 -18.64 1.21
C GLN A 69 -1.69 -18.61 0.18
N PRO A 70 -2.09 -19.72 -0.48
CA PRO A 70 -3.22 -19.70 -1.41
C PRO A 70 -4.56 -19.42 -0.73
N ARG A 71 -4.74 -19.82 0.54
CA ARG A 71 -5.94 -19.52 1.33
C ARG A 71 -6.05 -18.02 1.62
N LEU A 72 -4.94 -17.40 2.02
CA LEU A 72 -4.88 -15.94 2.22
C LEU A 72 -5.10 -15.20 0.89
N ALA A 73 -4.49 -15.67 -0.19
CA ALA A 73 -4.66 -15.10 -1.53
C ALA A 73 -6.13 -15.09 -1.96
N ALA A 74 -6.81 -16.24 -1.86
CA ALA A 74 -8.23 -16.36 -2.20
C ALA A 74 -9.11 -15.45 -1.33
N LYS A 75 -8.78 -15.32 -0.03
CA LYS A 75 -9.52 -14.42 0.86
C LYS A 75 -9.36 -12.96 0.44
N ILE A 76 -8.14 -12.48 0.22
CA ILE A 76 -7.91 -11.08 -0.19
C ILE A 76 -8.55 -10.80 -1.55
N ASP A 77 -8.39 -11.71 -2.52
CA ASP A 77 -9.03 -11.59 -3.84
C ASP A 77 -10.55 -11.40 -3.70
N SER A 78 -11.21 -12.25 -2.91
CA SER A 78 -12.66 -12.15 -2.66
C SER A 78 -13.08 -10.83 -2.02
N LEU A 79 -12.25 -10.26 -1.13
CA LEU A 79 -12.55 -8.99 -0.45
C LEU A 79 -12.41 -7.79 -1.38
N ILE A 80 -11.50 -7.85 -2.36
CA ILE A 80 -11.28 -6.77 -3.33
C ILE A 80 -12.38 -6.76 -4.40
N GLY A 81 -12.91 -7.94 -4.75
CA GLY A 81 -13.95 -8.10 -5.78
C GLY A 81 -13.72 -9.26 -6.75
N GLY A 82 -12.70 -10.09 -6.50
CA GLY A 82 -12.39 -11.30 -7.24
C GLY A 82 -11.64 -11.08 -8.56
N GLY A 83 -11.16 -12.19 -9.13
CA GLY A 83 -10.62 -12.22 -10.50
C GLY A 83 -9.17 -11.71 -10.63
N GLY A 84 -8.44 -11.63 -9.53
CA GLY A 84 -7.05 -11.21 -9.52
C GLY A 84 -6.05 -12.31 -9.16
N ARG A 85 -4.82 -11.88 -8.94
CA ARG A 85 -3.67 -12.66 -8.48
C ARG A 85 -2.95 -11.86 -7.41
N LEU A 86 -2.30 -12.57 -6.49
CA LEU A 86 -1.54 -11.94 -5.42
C LEU A 86 -0.07 -12.31 -5.49
N PHE A 87 0.77 -11.31 -5.26
CA PHE A 87 2.14 -11.45 -4.84
C PHE A 87 2.28 -11.05 -3.37
N PHE A 88 2.90 -11.87 -2.55
CA PHE A 88 3.20 -11.55 -1.16
C PHE A 88 4.65 -11.09 -1.00
N SER A 89 4.84 -10.05 -0.17
CA SER A 89 6.12 -9.46 0.18
C SER A 89 6.20 -9.27 1.71
N ASN A 90 7.22 -8.56 2.20
CA ASN A 90 7.44 -8.35 3.64
C ASN A 90 7.05 -6.95 4.09
N SER A 91 6.69 -6.05 3.16
CA SER A 91 6.42 -4.66 3.45
C SER A 91 5.56 -3.98 2.38
N GLY A 92 4.95 -2.85 2.75
CA GLY A 92 4.21 -1.99 1.80
C GLY A 92 5.10 -1.44 0.69
N ALA A 93 6.36 -1.09 1.00
CA ALA A 93 7.30 -0.62 -0.01
C ALA A 93 7.57 -1.70 -1.08
N GLU A 94 7.77 -2.96 -0.69
CA GLU A 94 7.93 -4.06 -1.65
C GLU A 94 6.64 -4.37 -2.43
N ALA A 95 5.47 -4.17 -1.81
CA ALA A 95 4.19 -4.28 -2.53
C ALA A 95 4.06 -3.20 -3.61
N VAL A 96 4.44 -1.96 -3.30
CA VAL A 96 4.50 -0.84 -4.27
C VAL A 96 5.54 -1.11 -5.36
N GLU A 97 6.72 -1.63 -5.02
CA GLU A 97 7.73 -2.04 -6.03
C GLU A 97 7.16 -3.09 -6.99
N CYS A 98 6.39 -4.06 -6.49
CA CYS A 98 5.68 -5.03 -7.33
C CYS A 98 4.67 -4.33 -8.25
N ALA A 99 3.84 -3.43 -7.72
CA ALA A 99 2.85 -2.68 -8.49
C ALA A 99 3.49 -1.82 -9.59
N VAL A 100 4.57 -1.09 -9.27
CA VAL A 100 5.35 -0.30 -10.23
C VAL A 100 5.91 -1.18 -11.35
N LYS A 101 6.46 -2.36 -11.01
CA LYS A 101 6.99 -3.30 -12.00
C LYS A 101 5.90 -3.86 -12.91
N LEU A 102 4.75 -4.24 -12.35
CA LEU A 102 3.60 -4.72 -13.12
C LEU A 102 3.10 -3.63 -14.08
N ALA A 103 2.93 -2.40 -13.59
CA ALA A 103 2.47 -1.29 -14.39
C ALA A 103 3.42 -0.97 -15.55
N ARG A 104 4.73 -0.91 -15.29
CA ARG A 104 5.75 -0.69 -16.33
C ARG A 104 5.73 -1.80 -17.39
N ARG A 105 5.71 -3.07 -16.96
CA ARG A 105 5.67 -4.21 -17.87
C ARG A 105 4.40 -4.18 -18.74
N TYR A 106 3.25 -3.92 -18.12
CA TYR A 106 1.96 -3.85 -18.80
C TYR A 106 1.92 -2.70 -19.81
N GLY A 107 2.32 -1.49 -19.41
CA GLY A 107 2.37 -0.34 -20.30
C GLY A 107 3.29 -0.60 -21.49
N GLN A 108 4.46 -1.19 -21.27
CA GLN A 108 5.40 -1.52 -22.34
C GLN A 108 4.88 -2.59 -23.30
N SER A 109 4.14 -3.59 -22.81
CA SER A 109 3.57 -4.63 -23.67
C SER A 109 2.34 -4.18 -24.46
N HIS A 110 1.61 -3.17 -24.00
CA HIS A 110 0.36 -2.70 -24.65
C HIS A 110 0.49 -1.37 -25.41
N GLY A 111 1.43 -0.50 -25.03
CA GLY A 111 1.65 0.81 -25.67
C GLY A 111 3.09 1.08 -26.10
N GLY A 112 3.94 0.05 -26.10
CA GLY A 112 5.31 0.11 -26.60
C GLY A 112 6.33 0.56 -25.55
N PRO A 113 7.65 0.48 -25.87
CA PRO A 113 8.74 0.55 -24.89
C PRO A 113 8.84 1.86 -24.10
N LYS A 114 8.19 2.94 -24.58
CA LYS A 114 8.16 4.26 -23.94
C LYS A 114 7.01 4.45 -22.95
N ARG A 115 6.06 3.50 -22.87
CA ARG A 115 4.90 3.57 -21.98
C ARG A 115 5.22 2.92 -20.63
N TYR A 116 5.94 3.63 -19.77
CA TYR A 116 6.37 3.14 -18.46
C TYR A 116 6.25 4.18 -17.34
N GLU A 117 5.78 5.38 -17.67
CA GLU A 117 5.71 6.46 -16.70
C GLU A 117 4.53 6.27 -15.76
N ILE A 118 4.71 6.64 -14.49
CA ILE A 118 3.69 6.53 -13.44
C ILE A 118 3.41 7.92 -12.90
N VAL A 119 2.14 8.30 -12.87
CA VAL A 119 1.71 9.55 -12.25
C VAL A 119 1.29 9.26 -10.81
N SER A 120 1.91 9.95 -9.86
CA SER A 120 1.53 9.97 -8.45
C SER A 120 1.01 11.34 -8.05
N ALA A 121 0.55 11.49 -6.81
CA ALA A 121 0.09 12.77 -6.28
C ALA A 121 1.10 13.38 -5.30
N TYR A 122 1.23 14.70 -5.26
CA TYR A 122 1.95 15.41 -4.20
C TYR A 122 1.32 15.10 -2.84
N GLY A 123 2.15 15.08 -1.79
CA GLY A 123 1.74 14.69 -0.43
C GLY A 123 1.73 13.19 -0.16
N SER A 124 1.70 12.35 -1.21
CA SER A 124 1.62 10.89 -1.07
C SER A 124 2.84 10.27 -0.39
N PHE A 125 2.69 9.05 0.13
CA PHE A 125 3.80 8.25 0.66
C PHE A 125 3.67 6.76 0.33
N HIS A 126 4.54 6.28 -0.57
CA HIS A 126 4.48 4.91 -1.10
C HIS A 126 5.64 4.02 -0.65
N GLY A 127 6.63 4.57 0.05
CA GLY A 127 7.71 3.79 0.64
C GLY A 127 9.06 4.49 0.62
N ARG A 128 10.11 3.72 0.90
CA ARG A 128 11.49 4.23 1.00
C ARG A 128 12.51 3.42 0.20
N THR A 129 12.10 2.41 -0.56
CA THR A 129 12.94 1.79 -1.59
C THR A 129 13.02 2.73 -2.79
N LEU A 130 14.05 2.65 -3.64
CA LEU A 130 14.31 3.72 -4.61
C LEU A 130 13.15 4.03 -5.57
N ALA A 131 12.38 3.03 -6.04
CA ALA A 131 11.26 3.31 -6.94
C ALA A 131 9.99 3.73 -6.16
N ALA A 132 9.71 3.11 -5.00
CA ALA A 132 8.62 3.54 -4.13
C ALA A 132 8.85 4.96 -3.56
N LEU A 133 10.11 5.30 -3.30
CA LEU A 133 10.56 6.65 -2.97
C LEU A 133 10.34 7.53 -4.20
N ALA A 134 10.80 7.17 -5.40
CA ALA A 134 10.52 7.95 -6.61
C ALA A 134 9.03 8.14 -6.93
N ALA A 135 8.13 7.32 -6.39
CA ALA A 135 6.69 7.53 -6.48
C ALA A 135 6.11 8.45 -5.37
N THR A 136 6.81 8.63 -4.26
CA THR A 136 6.35 9.39 -3.09
C THR A 136 6.28 10.88 -3.42
N GLY A 137 5.14 11.54 -3.21
CA GLY A 137 4.93 12.94 -3.59
C GLY A 137 5.55 13.98 -2.66
N GLN A 138 6.68 13.68 -2.01
CA GLN A 138 7.29 14.52 -0.97
C GLN A 138 8.75 14.85 -1.33
N PRO A 139 9.03 15.95 -2.05
CA PRO A 139 10.38 16.27 -2.56
C PRO A 139 11.48 16.23 -1.50
N THR A 140 11.20 16.70 -0.28
CA THR A 140 12.14 16.69 0.84
C THR A 140 12.62 15.30 1.25
N LYS A 141 11.87 14.24 0.91
CA LYS A 141 12.31 12.84 1.13
C LYS A 141 13.25 12.33 0.03
N HIS A 142 13.33 13.00 -1.10
CA HIS A 142 14.02 12.53 -2.32
C HIS A 142 15.35 13.24 -2.54
N GLU A 143 15.45 14.51 -2.14
CA GLU A 143 16.58 15.41 -2.44
C GLU A 143 17.94 14.79 -2.12
N ALA A 144 18.06 14.14 -0.96
CA ALA A 144 19.32 13.55 -0.50
C ALA A 144 19.72 12.25 -1.22
N PHE A 145 18.85 11.69 -2.08
CA PHE A 145 19.06 10.36 -2.69
C PHE A 145 19.09 10.40 -4.22
N GLN A 146 19.26 11.58 -4.81
CA GLN A 146 19.34 11.73 -6.27
C GLN A 146 20.64 11.11 -6.83
N PRO A 147 20.61 10.54 -8.06
CA PRO A 147 19.44 10.41 -8.94
C PRO A 147 18.52 9.23 -8.56
N LEU A 148 17.20 9.48 -8.59
CA LEU A 148 16.19 8.43 -8.45
C LEU A 148 15.87 7.75 -9.80
N PRO A 149 15.25 6.55 -9.80
CA PRO A 149 14.73 5.95 -11.02
C PRO A 149 13.78 6.91 -11.77
N SER A 150 13.96 7.03 -13.09
CA SER A 150 13.13 7.90 -13.93
C SER A 150 11.72 7.34 -14.17
N GLY A 151 10.84 8.14 -14.77
CA GLY A 151 9.49 7.72 -15.16
C GLY A 151 8.43 7.92 -14.07
N PHE A 152 8.60 8.95 -13.23
CA PHE A 152 7.60 9.36 -12.25
C PHE A 152 7.24 10.82 -12.47
N ARG A 153 5.94 11.11 -12.46
CA ARG A 153 5.36 12.46 -12.53
C ARG A 153 4.46 12.67 -11.32
N TYR A 154 4.22 13.93 -10.97
CA TYR A 154 3.40 14.29 -9.83
C TYR A 154 2.35 15.32 -10.22
N VAL A 155 1.16 15.20 -9.65
CA VAL A 155 0.06 16.17 -9.75
C VAL A 155 -0.51 16.48 -8.36
N GLU A 156 -1.28 17.55 -8.24
CA GLU A 156 -1.97 17.85 -6.98
C GLU A 156 -3.01 16.77 -6.65
N TYR A 157 -3.05 16.33 -5.39
CA TYR A 157 -4.02 15.32 -4.95
C TYR A 157 -5.43 15.91 -4.91
N GLY A 158 -6.41 15.19 -5.45
CA GLY A 158 -7.79 15.68 -5.55
C GLY A 158 -8.06 16.60 -6.74
N ASP A 159 -7.07 16.89 -7.59
CA ASP A 159 -7.22 17.71 -8.80
C ASP A 159 -7.28 16.82 -10.05
N ILE A 160 -8.50 16.62 -10.56
CA ILE A 160 -8.73 15.78 -11.75
C ILE A 160 -8.26 16.46 -13.05
N ASP A 161 -8.28 17.80 -13.11
CA ASP A 161 -7.87 18.54 -14.30
C ASP A 161 -6.34 18.48 -14.45
N ALA A 162 -5.61 18.65 -13.34
CA ALA A 162 -4.16 18.47 -13.30
C ALA A 162 -3.76 17.04 -13.70
N LEU A 163 -4.47 16.02 -13.21
CA LEU A 163 -4.24 14.64 -13.63
C LEU A 163 -4.49 14.46 -15.13
N THR A 164 -5.62 14.96 -15.65
CA THR A 164 -5.99 14.85 -17.07
C THR A 164 -4.94 15.46 -17.98
N ALA A 165 -4.34 16.58 -17.59
CA ALA A 165 -3.34 17.29 -18.38
C ALA A 165 -2.02 16.51 -18.56
N VAL A 166 -1.67 15.61 -17.63
CA VAL A 166 -0.38 14.89 -17.66
C VAL A 166 -0.46 13.47 -18.22
N LEU A 167 -1.66 12.92 -18.41
CA LEU A 167 -1.85 11.58 -18.96
C LEU A 167 -1.65 11.58 -20.49
N ASP A 168 -0.41 11.29 -20.90
CA ASP A 168 -0.03 11.09 -22.29
C ASP A 168 0.27 9.60 -22.62
N GLN A 169 0.67 9.32 -23.85
CA GLN A 169 0.94 7.98 -24.36
C GLN A 169 2.13 7.26 -23.67
N LYS A 170 2.93 7.97 -22.86
CA LYS A 170 4.03 7.37 -22.09
C LYS A 170 3.58 6.90 -20.70
N VAL A 171 2.40 7.31 -20.25
CA VAL A 171 1.88 6.94 -18.94
C VAL A 171 1.30 5.52 -19.00
N ALA A 172 1.77 4.69 -18.06
CA ALA A 172 1.30 3.32 -17.87
C ALA A 172 0.30 3.21 -16.72
N ALA A 173 0.43 4.05 -15.69
CA ALA A 173 -0.43 3.99 -14.51
C ALA A 173 -0.55 5.30 -13.75
N VAL A 174 -1.64 5.41 -13.01
CA VAL A 174 -1.86 6.35 -11.92
C VAL A 174 -1.75 5.60 -10.59
N LEU A 175 -0.90 6.08 -9.68
CA LEU A 175 -0.71 5.52 -8.34
C LEU A 175 -1.14 6.55 -7.29
N ILE A 176 -2.20 6.25 -6.55
CA ILE A 176 -2.75 7.14 -5.53
C ILE A 176 -3.20 6.38 -4.29
N GLU A 177 -3.31 7.08 -3.17
CA GLU A 177 -3.94 6.57 -1.94
C GLU A 177 -5.45 6.91 -1.97
N SER A 178 -6.29 6.07 -1.36
CA SER A 178 -7.72 6.39 -1.17
C SER A 178 -7.93 7.60 -0.25
N ILE A 179 -7.07 7.72 0.76
CA ILE A 179 -6.91 8.87 1.65
C ILE A 179 -5.40 9.00 1.87
N GLN A 180 -4.81 10.17 1.65
CA GLN A 180 -3.39 10.34 1.94
C GLN A 180 -3.14 10.37 3.44
N GLY A 181 -2.48 9.33 3.96
CA GLY A 181 -2.23 9.21 5.38
C GLY A 181 -1.12 10.17 5.85
N GLU A 182 0.09 9.94 5.35
CA GLU A 182 1.27 10.74 5.71
C GLU A 182 1.21 12.19 5.21
N GLY A 183 0.41 12.44 4.16
CA GLY A 183 0.15 13.80 3.65
C GLY A 183 -0.64 14.69 4.62
N GLY A 184 -1.17 14.13 5.71
CA GLY A 184 -1.93 14.86 6.72
C GLY A 184 -3.37 14.40 6.86
N VAL A 185 -3.66 13.12 6.57
CA VAL A 185 -5.03 12.56 6.58
C VAL A 185 -5.95 13.34 5.63
N ILE A 186 -5.53 13.46 4.38
CA ILE A 186 -6.25 14.22 3.35
C ILE A 186 -7.27 13.30 2.68
N VAL A 187 -8.55 13.53 2.98
CA VAL A 187 -9.67 12.91 2.27
C VAL A 187 -9.86 13.65 0.94
N PRO A 188 -9.87 12.96 -0.21
CA PRO A 188 -10.04 13.64 -1.49
C PRO A 188 -11.46 14.21 -1.63
N PRO A 189 -11.67 15.17 -2.55
CA PRO A 189 -13.02 15.63 -2.89
C PRO A 189 -13.93 14.47 -3.29
N ARG A 190 -15.20 14.56 -2.92
CA ARG A 190 -16.22 13.56 -3.32
C ARG A 190 -16.24 13.40 -4.84
N GLY A 191 -16.26 12.16 -5.33
CA GLY A 191 -16.25 11.85 -6.76
C GLY A 191 -14.86 11.82 -7.39
N TYR A 192 -13.79 12.18 -6.66
CA TYR A 192 -12.45 12.20 -7.22
C TYR A 192 -11.97 10.82 -7.65
N LEU A 193 -12.10 9.79 -6.80
CA LEU A 193 -11.64 8.44 -7.14
C LEU A 193 -12.45 7.85 -8.31
N GLU A 194 -13.76 8.12 -8.35
CA GLU A 194 -14.63 7.79 -9.48
C GLU A 194 -14.13 8.44 -10.78
N ALA A 195 -13.84 9.74 -10.75
CA ALA A 195 -13.33 10.46 -11.91
C ALA A 195 -11.94 9.94 -12.34
N VAL A 196 -11.05 9.63 -11.40
CA VAL A 196 -9.75 9.01 -11.70
C VAL A 196 -9.94 7.66 -12.39
N ARG A 197 -10.86 6.82 -11.91
CA ARG A 197 -11.15 5.51 -12.53
C ARG A 197 -11.65 5.68 -13.96
N THR A 198 -12.63 6.56 -14.18
CA THR A 198 -13.15 6.85 -15.52
C THR A 198 -12.05 7.35 -16.45
N LEU A 199 -11.23 8.29 -15.99
CA LEU A 199 -10.11 8.81 -16.76
C LEU A 199 -9.07 7.72 -17.08
N CYS A 200 -8.80 6.82 -16.13
CA CYS A 200 -7.89 5.71 -16.35
C CYS A 200 -8.41 4.76 -17.44
N ASP A 201 -9.72 4.48 -17.45
CA ASP A 201 -10.37 3.66 -18.47
C ASP A 201 -10.30 4.33 -19.86
N GLU A 202 -10.63 5.62 -19.94
CA GLU A 202 -10.61 6.41 -21.19
C GLU A 202 -9.20 6.51 -21.81
N ARG A 203 -8.16 6.53 -20.98
CA ARG A 203 -6.77 6.67 -21.42
C ARG A 203 -6.03 5.33 -21.46
N GLU A 204 -6.71 4.22 -21.18
CA GLU A 204 -6.13 2.88 -21.09
C GLU A 204 -4.91 2.81 -20.15
N VAL A 205 -4.92 3.59 -19.07
CA VAL A 205 -3.87 3.57 -18.04
C VAL A 205 -4.35 2.78 -16.83
N LEU A 206 -3.45 2.09 -16.15
CA LEU A 206 -3.81 1.31 -14.98
C LEU A 206 -4.05 2.22 -13.77
N LEU A 207 -5.07 1.91 -12.98
CA LEU A 207 -5.26 2.51 -11.66
C LEU A 207 -4.69 1.61 -10.57
N ILE A 208 -3.67 2.12 -9.87
CA ILE A 208 -3.08 1.51 -8.68
C ILE A 208 -3.59 2.29 -7.46
N ILE A 209 -4.27 1.59 -6.56
CA ILE A 209 -4.64 2.16 -5.26
C ILE A 209 -3.70 1.61 -4.18
N ASP A 210 -2.99 2.52 -3.52
CA ASP A 210 -2.20 2.19 -2.34
C ASP A 210 -3.07 2.14 -1.08
N GLU A 211 -3.52 0.95 -0.74
CA GLU A 211 -4.31 0.64 0.45
C GLU A 211 -3.43 0.18 1.64
N VAL A 212 -2.11 0.43 1.59
CA VAL A 212 -1.20 0.04 2.68
C VAL A 212 -1.66 0.62 4.01
N GLN A 213 -2.14 1.87 4.03
CA GLN A 213 -2.59 2.55 5.25
C GLN A 213 -4.10 2.50 5.46
N THR A 214 -4.87 2.68 4.39
CA THR A 214 -6.33 2.84 4.42
C THR A 214 -7.09 1.51 4.30
N GLY A 215 -6.40 0.44 3.93
CA GLY A 215 -7.01 -0.87 3.74
C GLY A 215 -7.29 -1.61 5.04
N LEU A 216 -7.91 -2.77 4.86
CA LEU A 216 -8.20 -3.78 5.89
C LEU A 216 -8.99 -3.23 7.08
N GLY A 217 -10.11 -2.57 6.80
CA GLY A 217 -11.06 -2.11 7.82
C GLY A 217 -10.77 -0.72 8.38
N ARG A 218 -9.68 -0.06 7.98
CA ARG A 218 -9.26 1.22 8.57
C ARG A 218 -10.28 2.34 8.36
N THR A 219 -10.96 2.35 7.21
CA THR A 219 -11.95 3.37 6.85
C THR A 219 -13.39 2.97 7.19
N GLY A 220 -13.60 1.79 7.79
CA GLY A 220 -14.93 1.21 8.04
C GLY A 220 -15.36 0.19 6.97
N GLU A 221 -14.77 0.24 5.78
CA GLU A 221 -14.86 -0.79 4.73
C GLU A 221 -13.60 -1.64 4.66
N TRP A 222 -13.61 -2.75 3.91
CA TRP A 222 -12.40 -3.56 3.72
C TRP A 222 -11.28 -2.78 3.04
N PHE A 223 -11.60 -1.90 2.08
CA PHE A 223 -10.65 -1.02 1.42
C PHE A 223 -11.25 0.37 1.21
N GLY A 224 -10.45 1.42 1.34
CA GLY A 224 -10.91 2.81 1.22
C GLY A 224 -11.60 3.12 -0.11
N PHE A 225 -11.10 2.56 -1.22
CA PHE A 225 -11.69 2.79 -2.55
C PHE A 225 -13.12 2.25 -2.70
N GLN A 226 -13.56 1.33 -1.84
CA GLN A 226 -14.88 0.70 -1.95
C GLN A 226 -16.02 1.68 -1.69
N GLU A 227 -15.79 2.73 -0.88
CA GLU A 227 -16.77 3.79 -0.64
C GLU A 227 -17.13 4.54 -1.94
N SER A 228 -16.14 4.72 -2.83
CA SER A 228 -16.34 5.32 -4.16
C SER A 228 -16.91 4.34 -5.20
N GLY A 229 -17.11 3.06 -4.86
CA GLY A 229 -17.66 2.06 -5.79
C GLY A 229 -16.77 1.74 -7.00
N ILE A 230 -15.49 2.14 -6.98
CA ILE A 230 -14.56 1.89 -8.08
C ILE A 230 -13.90 0.52 -7.96
N ARG A 231 -13.40 0.01 -9.09
CA ARG A 231 -12.57 -1.21 -9.14
C ARG A 231 -11.16 -0.89 -9.66
N PRO A 232 -10.14 -0.88 -8.80
CA PRO A 232 -8.74 -0.69 -9.23
C PRO A 232 -8.23 -1.82 -10.14
N ASP A 233 -7.10 -1.59 -10.79
CA ASP A 233 -6.38 -2.63 -11.55
C ASP A 233 -5.33 -3.32 -10.71
N ILE A 234 -4.72 -2.58 -9.78
CA ILE A 234 -3.73 -3.04 -8.81
C ILE A 234 -4.05 -2.45 -7.44
N VAL A 235 -3.89 -3.22 -6.37
CA VAL A 235 -4.04 -2.78 -4.98
C VAL A 235 -2.84 -3.24 -4.17
N THR A 236 -2.21 -2.33 -3.42
CA THR A 236 -1.10 -2.65 -2.50
C THR A 236 -1.56 -2.66 -1.06
N LEU A 237 -1.10 -3.66 -0.28
CA LEU A 237 -1.53 -3.93 1.09
C LEU A 237 -0.30 -4.18 1.98
N ALA A 238 -0.37 -3.77 3.25
CA ALA A 238 0.58 -4.15 4.30
C ALA A 238 -0.03 -3.79 5.67
N LYS A 239 0.79 -3.30 6.62
CA LYS A 239 0.39 -2.77 7.93
C LYS A 239 -0.59 -3.68 8.67
N ALA A 240 -1.88 -3.34 8.63
CA ALA A 240 -2.98 -4.09 9.24
C ALA A 240 -3.01 -5.57 8.83
N LEU A 241 -2.48 -5.91 7.65
CA LEU A 241 -2.42 -7.27 7.12
C LEU A 241 -1.74 -8.26 8.07
N GLY A 242 -0.67 -7.84 8.73
CA GLY A 242 0.07 -8.67 9.68
C GLY A 242 -0.23 -8.38 11.15
N ASN A 243 -1.03 -7.33 11.43
CA ASN A 243 -1.26 -6.80 12.78
C ASN A 243 0.03 -6.73 13.63
N GLY A 244 1.12 -6.21 13.04
CA GLY A 244 2.45 -6.13 13.66
C GLY A 244 3.51 -7.07 13.05
N MET A 245 3.10 -8.15 12.38
CA MET A 245 4.04 -8.99 11.62
C MET A 245 4.37 -8.36 10.25
N PRO A 246 5.64 -8.44 9.79
CA PRO A 246 6.03 -7.91 8.50
C PRO A 246 5.44 -8.75 7.36
N ILE A 247 4.50 -8.17 6.64
CA ILE A 247 3.88 -8.73 5.44
C ILE A 247 3.37 -7.59 4.57
N GLY A 248 3.56 -7.73 3.27
CA GLY A 248 2.94 -6.93 2.24
C GLY A 248 2.28 -7.82 1.20
N ALA A 249 1.38 -7.24 0.41
CA ALA A 249 0.79 -7.92 -0.74
C ALA A 249 0.51 -6.93 -1.86
N CYS A 250 0.73 -7.37 -3.10
CA CYS A 250 0.29 -6.69 -4.31
C CYS A 250 -0.75 -7.57 -4.97
N TRP A 251 -2.00 -7.12 -4.99
CA TRP A 251 -3.07 -7.72 -5.76
C TRP A 251 -3.14 -7.03 -7.11
N ALA A 252 -3.33 -7.78 -8.19
CA ALA A 252 -3.60 -7.23 -9.51
C ALA A 252 -4.63 -8.08 -10.23
N ARG A 253 -5.42 -7.47 -11.12
CA ARG A 253 -6.33 -8.21 -12.00
C ARG A 253 -5.55 -9.23 -12.83
N ALA A 254 -6.18 -10.36 -13.16
CA ALA A 254 -5.49 -11.47 -13.83
C ALA A 254 -4.86 -11.07 -15.18
N GLU A 255 -5.48 -10.14 -15.91
CA GLU A 255 -4.98 -9.58 -17.17
C GLU A 255 -3.73 -8.68 -17.02
N VAL A 256 -3.44 -8.19 -15.81
CA VAL A 256 -2.27 -7.36 -15.49
C VAL A 256 -1.11 -8.18 -14.89
N ALA A 257 -1.45 -9.27 -14.20
CA ALA A 257 -0.56 -10.08 -13.35
C ALA A 257 0.22 -11.19 -14.10
#